data_AF-A0AAV9ZUA0-F1
#
_entry.id   AF-A0AAV9ZUA0-F1
#
_cell.length_a   1.000
_cell.length_b   1.000
_cell.length_c   1.000
_cell.angle_alpha   90.00
_cell.angle_beta   90.00
_cell.angle_gamma   90.00
#
_symmetry.space_group_name_H-M   'P 1'
#
loop_
_entity.id
_entity.type
_entity.pdbx_description
1 polymer ?
#
loop_
_entity_poly.entity_id
_entity_poly.type
_entity_poly.pdbx_seq_one_letter_code
_entity_poly.pdbx_strand_id
1 'polypeptide(L)'
;MSSNASPRMTSSLYPQSDLYSPYEQQEEHEKPLGREHISFENHTSKKHSRALHFYHSISWILGFKARYSLINCFVWGGALVGFCLARSVTMNPKPSLIAAQLVPGEWFWFKQPLYKVNLFIHIYLTTLGGIGAVLQFFPAMRRRAMVLHRLNGYGVLFCLIVGNICGSIIARRSFGGELNVQSGYYTLGIMIVFSGLVGIYNVKKDTRRHRKWMLRMVVYFAVAISARLIMLAARAIITSIGTYYSIFRCDEIIDLLAEQQAIESAFPQCVAPGVNPASIWAAVHASTNEGPLYVASSVRATNGMALWIATLIHIVAVEYYINVTDSANGVRIGYVLEPLDYEENSTTSY
;
A
#
# COMPACT_ATOMS: atom_id res chain seq x y z
N MET A 1 -71.18 -5.85 37.01
CA MET A 1 -70.49 -5.18 35.90
C MET A 1 -69.10 -5.78 35.78
N SER A 2 -69.01 -6.90 35.04
CA SER A 2 -68.29 -7.06 33.74
C SER A 2 -66.78 -6.86 33.88
N SER A 3 -65.97 -7.93 34.00
CA SER A 3 -65.46 -8.83 32.94
C SER A 3 -64.42 -8.10 32.04
N ASN A 4 -63.24 -8.62 31.69
CA ASN A 4 -62.86 -10.01 31.40
C ASN A 4 -61.34 -10.20 31.53
N ALA A 5 -60.93 -11.41 31.92
CA ALA A 5 -59.55 -11.89 31.80
C ALA A 5 -59.55 -13.30 31.17
N SER A 6 -58.55 -13.52 30.30
CA SER A 6 -58.05 -14.78 29.71
C SER A 6 -58.84 -15.41 28.54
N PRO A 7 -58.15 -16.11 27.61
CA PRO A 7 -57.70 -17.48 27.93
C PRO A 7 -56.29 -17.91 27.45
N ARG A 8 -55.76 -18.88 28.22
CA ARG A 8 -54.72 -19.86 27.88
C ARG A 8 -55.16 -20.76 26.71
N MET A 9 -54.20 -21.15 25.87
CA MET A 9 -54.26 -22.40 25.09
C MET A 9 -53.42 -23.48 25.78
N THR A 10 -54.01 -24.66 25.88
CA THR A 10 -53.43 -25.93 26.34
C THR A 10 -53.04 -26.79 25.14
N SER A 11 -51.97 -27.56 25.25
CA SER A 11 -51.79 -28.82 24.53
C SER A 11 -50.85 -29.73 25.32
N SER A 12 -51.44 -30.73 25.96
CA SER A 12 -50.79 -31.95 26.46
C SER A 12 -50.48 -32.87 25.28
N LEU A 13 -49.39 -33.64 25.35
CA LEU A 13 -49.27 -35.07 24.96
C LEU A 13 -47.80 -35.53 25.16
N TYR A 14 -47.57 -36.42 26.13
CA TYR A 14 -46.36 -37.23 26.38
C TYR A 14 -46.34 -38.48 25.44
N PRO A 15 -45.27 -39.33 25.30
CA PRO A 15 -44.41 -39.81 26.40
C PRO A 15 -42.92 -40.12 26.14
N GLN A 16 -42.19 -40.27 27.26
CA GLN A 16 -40.92 -41.00 27.39
C GLN A 16 -41.12 -42.50 27.13
N SER A 17 -40.13 -43.18 26.55
CA SER A 17 -39.98 -44.64 26.61
C SER A 17 -38.49 -45.05 26.62
N ASP A 18 -38.26 -46.19 27.26
CA ASP A 18 -37.02 -46.69 27.86
C ASP A 18 -35.95 -47.28 26.92
N LEU A 19 -34.77 -47.43 27.53
CA LEU A 19 -33.62 -48.28 27.25
C LEU A 19 -33.74 -49.38 26.16
N TYR A 20 -32.73 -49.46 25.28
CA TYR A 20 -32.05 -50.73 24.96
C TYR A 20 -30.68 -50.49 24.29
N SER A 21 -29.62 -51.08 24.86
CA SER A 21 -28.26 -51.13 24.32
C SER A 21 -27.85 -52.60 24.17
N PRO A 22 -27.68 -53.13 22.96
CA PRO A 22 -27.16 -54.46 22.75
C PRO A 22 -25.75 -54.39 22.15
N TYR A 23 -24.75 -54.24 23.02
CA TYR A 23 -23.38 -54.60 22.68
C TYR A 23 -22.95 -55.71 23.63
N GLU A 24 -23.31 -56.95 23.29
CA GLU A 24 -22.60 -58.11 23.80
C GLU A 24 -22.65 -59.27 22.79
N GLN A 25 -21.46 -59.70 22.39
CA GLN A 25 -21.05 -61.00 21.83
C GLN A 25 -21.47 -61.37 20.38
N GLN A 26 -20.46 -61.40 19.50
CA GLN A 26 -19.97 -62.65 18.89
C GLN A 26 -18.66 -62.40 18.10
N GLU A 27 -17.56 -63.00 18.56
CA GLU A 27 -16.39 -63.31 17.72
C GLU A 27 -16.73 -64.52 16.86
N GLU A 28 -16.57 -64.42 15.54
CA GLU A 28 -16.22 -65.58 14.72
C GLU A 28 -15.51 -65.16 13.42
N HIS A 29 -14.74 -66.10 12.89
CA HIS A 29 -13.51 -65.94 12.14
C HIS A 29 -13.76 -66.32 10.68
N GLU A 30 -13.52 -65.45 9.68
CA GLU A 30 -13.37 -65.91 8.28
C GLU A 30 -12.58 -64.95 7.36
N LYS A 31 -11.81 -65.55 6.45
CA LYS A 31 -10.66 -65.02 5.69
C LYS A 31 -11.05 -64.46 4.29
N PRO A 32 -10.11 -63.80 3.55
CA PRO A 32 -10.41 -62.69 2.64
C PRO A 32 -10.59 -63.09 1.16
N LEU A 33 -11.20 -62.19 0.37
CA LEU A 33 -11.03 -62.18 -1.08
C LEU A 33 -10.76 -60.75 -1.60
N GLY A 34 -9.68 -60.65 -2.37
CA GLY A 34 -9.02 -59.42 -2.76
C GLY A 34 -9.83 -58.53 -3.71
N ARG A 35 -9.57 -57.22 -3.58
CA ARG A 35 -9.88 -56.21 -4.57
C ARG A 35 -8.58 -55.46 -4.86
N GLU A 36 -8.08 -55.60 -6.09
CA GLU A 36 -6.94 -54.82 -6.59
C GLU A 36 -7.23 -53.33 -6.41
N HIS A 37 -6.45 -52.68 -5.56
CA HIS A 37 -6.41 -51.23 -5.48
C HIS A 37 -5.50 -50.73 -6.61
N ILE A 38 -6.11 -50.27 -7.71
CA ILE A 38 -5.43 -49.38 -8.66
C ILE A 38 -5.18 -48.07 -7.90
N SER A 39 -3.96 -47.93 -7.40
CA SER A 39 -3.42 -46.72 -6.81
C SER A 39 -3.24 -45.67 -7.91
N PHE A 40 -4.26 -44.86 -8.17
CA PHE A 40 -4.06 -43.53 -8.75
C PHE A 40 -3.39 -42.67 -7.68
N GLU A 41 -2.05 -42.65 -7.69
CA GLU A 41 -1.26 -41.80 -6.82
C GLU A 41 -1.58 -40.33 -7.15
N ASN A 42 -2.36 -39.69 -6.28
CA ASN A 42 -2.70 -38.27 -6.33
C ASN A 42 -1.46 -37.40 -6.10
N HIS A 43 -0.64 -37.25 -7.13
CA HIS A 43 0.54 -36.38 -7.15
C HIS A 43 0.19 -34.90 -6.87
N THR A 44 -1.05 -34.49 -7.13
CA THR A 44 -1.58 -33.14 -6.84
C THR A 44 -1.84 -32.90 -5.35
N SER A 45 -2.27 -33.93 -4.60
CA SER A 45 -2.57 -33.82 -3.16
C SER A 45 -1.31 -33.65 -2.30
N LYS A 46 -0.24 -34.42 -2.58
CA LYS A 46 1.05 -34.31 -1.88
C LYS A 46 1.69 -32.92 -2.06
N LYS A 47 1.57 -32.30 -3.24
CA LYS A 47 2.14 -30.97 -3.52
C LYS A 47 1.37 -29.85 -2.79
N HIS A 48 0.04 -29.97 -2.72
CA HIS A 48 -0.82 -29.05 -1.98
C HIS A 48 -0.55 -29.12 -0.46
N SER A 49 -0.34 -30.33 0.08
CA SER A 49 0.04 -30.57 1.47
C SER A 49 1.40 -29.95 1.84
N ARG A 50 2.43 -30.09 1.00
CA ARG A 50 3.76 -29.50 1.25
C ARG A 50 3.75 -27.98 1.22
N ALA A 51 3.05 -27.38 0.25
CA ALA A 51 2.93 -25.92 0.15
C ALA A 51 2.16 -25.33 1.35
N LEU A 52 1.10 -26.01 1.80
CA LEU A 52 0.31 -25.62 2.97
C LEU A 52 1.13 -25.75 4.27
N HIS A 53 1.90 -26.84 4.43
CA HIS A 53 2.82 -27.00 5.56
C HIS A 53 3.89 -25.90 5.58
N PHE A 54 4.53 -25.63 4.44
CA PHE A 54 5.52 -24.56 4.32
C PHE A 54 4.92 -23.18 4.64
N TYR A 55 3.70 -22.90 4.15
CA TYR A 55 2.94 -21.70 4.48
C TYR A 55 2.69 -21.57 5.98
N HIS A 56 2.21 -22.64 6.64
CA HIS A 56 1.97 -22.63 8.07
C HIS A 56 3.26 -22.49 8.89
N SER A 57 4.36 -23.12 8.47
CA SER A 57 5.68 -22.96 9.11
C SER A 57 6.17 -21.52 9.04
N ILE A 58 6.12 -20.88 7.86
CA ILE A 58 6.51 -19.46 7.71
C ILE A 58 5.56 -18.54 8.48
N SER A 59 4.25 -18.79 8.40
CA SER A 59 3.24 -18.03 9.14
C SER A 59 3.51 -18.09 10.64
N TRP A 60 3.88 -19.25 11.16
CA TRP A 60 4.22 -19.45 12.57
C TRP A 60 5.53 -18.74 12.97
N ILE A 61 6.58 -18.84 12.14
CA ILE A 61 7.87 -18.16 12.38
C ILE A 61 7.71 -16.64 12.43
N LEU A 62 7.02 -16.07 11.43
CA LEU A 62 6.74 -14.63 11.37
C LEU A 62 5.66 -14.20 12.35
N GLY A 63 4.90 -15.16 12.84
CA GLY A 63 4.00 -15.00 13.96
C GLY A 63 2.57 -14.62 13.61
N PHE A 64 2.17 -14.81 12.36
CA PHE A 64 0.80 -14.65 11.89
C PHE A 64 -0.06 -15.84 12.33
N LYS A 65 -1.12 -15.57 13.10
CA LYS A 65 -2.11 -16.58 13.53
C LYS A 65 -3.26 -16.74 12.54
N ALA A 66 -3.57 -15.70 11.76
CA ALA A 66 -4.70 -15.70 10.82
C ALA A 66 -4.29 -16.11 9.39
N ARG A 67 -5.15 -16.90 8.73
CA ARG A 67 -4.91 -17.53 7.42
C ARG A 67 -4.63 -16.59 6.24
N TYR A 68 -4.94 -15.30 6.36
CA TYR A 68 -4.74 -14.32 5.27
C TYR A 68 -3.67 -13.27 5.59
N SER A 69 -3.20 -13.20 6.84
CA SER A 69 -2.29 -12.12 7.25
C SER A 69 -0.90 -12.22 6.61
N LEU A 70 -0.39 -13.44 6.42
CA LEU A 70 0.88 -13.65 5.72
C LEU A 70 0.78 -13.26 4.25
N ILE A 71 -0.33 -13.62 3.58
CA ILE A 71 -0.57 -13.29 2.17
C ILE A 71 -0.69 -11.78 2.01
N ASN A 72 -1.46 -11.11 2.87
CA ASN A 72 -1.58 -9.65 2.85
C ASN A 72 -0.23 -8.98 3.09
N CYS A 73 0.57 -9.48 4.03
CA CYS A 73 1.92 -8.96 4.27
C CYS A 73 2.83 -9.14 3.05
N PHE A 74 2.74 -10.28 2.36
CA PHE A 74 3.54 -10.55 1.17
C PHE A 74 3.10 -9.70 -0.03
N VAL A 75 1.81 -9.61 -0.31
CA VAL A 75 1.28 -8.84 -1.45
C VAL A 75 1.53 -7.35 -1.25
N TRP A 76 1.07 -6.77 -0.13
CA TRP A 76 1.13 -5.32 0.08
C TRP A 76 2.50 -4.88 0.61
N GLY A 77 3.07 -5.62 1.56
CA GLY A 77 4.42 -5.34 2.07
C GLY A 77 5.50 -5.64 1.02
N GLY A 78 5.34 -6.72 0.26
CA GLY A 78 6.23 -7.03 -0.86
C GLY A 78 6.12 -6.02 -1.99
N ALA A 79 4.92 -5.52 -2.32
CA ALA A 79 4.77 -4.42 -3.28
C ALA A 79 5.48 -3.15 -2.81
N LEU A 80 5.37 -2.80 -1.52
CA LEU A 80 6.07 -1.65 -0.95
C LEU A 80 7.59 -1.81 -1.00
N VAL A 81 8.11 -2.94 -0.54
CA VAL A 81 9.57 -3.22 -0.59
C VAL A 81 10.07 -3.29 -2.02
N GLY A 82 9.35 -3.98 -2.91
CA GLY A 82 9.69 -4.07 -4.33
C GLY A 82 9.74 -2.69 -4.99
N PHE A 83 8.79 -1.81 -4.66
CA PHE A 83 8.81 -0.43 -5.12
C PHE A 83 10.02 0.34 -4.59
N CYS A 84 10.32 0.25 -3.29
CA CYS A 84 11.50 0.89 -2.70
C CYS A 84 12.80 0.39 -3.35
N LEU A 85 12.94 -0.92 -3.55
CA LEU A 85 14.11 -1.51 -4.23
C LEU A 85 14.21 -1.06 -5.68
N ALA A 86 13.10 -1.03 -6.43
CA ALA A 86 13.09 -0.52 -7.79
C ALA A 86 13.45 0.97 -7.87
N ARG A 87 13.25 1.74 -6.79
CA ARG A 87 13.62 3.15 -6.71
C ARG A 87 14.99 3.40 -6.08
N SER A 88 15.62 2.40 -5.48
CA SER A 88 16.97 2.51 -4.92
C SER A 88 18.03 2.96 -5.95
N VAL A 89 17.79 2.69 -7.25
CA VAL A 89 18.64 3.16 -8.36
C VAL A 89 18.75 4.69 -8.40
N THR A 90 17.73 5.40 -7.88
CA THR A 90 17.70 6.87 -7.78
C THR A 90 18.47 7.43 -6.57
N MET A 91 19.02 6.56 -5.72
CA MET A 91 19.93 6.93 -4.63
C MET A 91 21.39 7.05 -5.11
N ASN A 92 21.66 7.01 -6.40
CA ASN A 92 23.02 7.24 -6.89
C ASN A 92 23.39 8.73 -6.73
N PRO A 93 24.56 9.08 -6.16
CA PRO A 93 24.95 10.49 -5.99
C PRO A 93 25.18 11.23 -7.32
N LYS A 94 25.36 10.52 -8.45
CA LYS A 94 25.58 11.14 -9.77
C LYS A 94 24.27 11.79 -10.29
N PRO A 95 24.23 13.12 -10.46
CA PRO A 95 23.00 13.81 -10.86
C PRO A 95 22.45 13.39 -12.23
N SER A 96 23.34 13.03 -13.18
CA SER A 96 22.94 12.56 -14.52
C SER A 96 22.14 11.26 -14.48
N LEU A 97 22.45 10.36 -13.56
CA LEU A 97 21.71 9.10 -13.39
C LEU A 97 20.33 9.33 -12.79
N ILE A 98 20.19 10.29 -11.88
CA ILE A 98 18.88 10.67 -11.33
C ILE A 98 18.03 11.35 -12.41
N ALA A 99 18.62 12.27 -13.17
CA ALA A 99 17.94 12.95 -14.27
C ALA A 99 17.33 11.95 -15.27
N ALA A 100 18.06 10.86 -15.59
CA ALA A 100 17.58 9.79 -16.46
C ALA A 100 16.43 8.94 -15.88
N GLN A 101 16.17 9.02 -14.58
CA GLN A 101 15.14 8.24 -13.88
C GLN A 101 13.90 9.07 -13.50
N LEU A 102 13.92 10.36 -13.80
CA LEU A 102 12.83 11.30 -13.64
C LEU A 102 12.01 11.40 -14.93
N VAL A 103 10.84 12.02 -14.85
CA VAL A 103 10.08 12.32 -16.07
C VAL A 103 10.88 13.34 -16.89
N PRO A 104 10.93 13.21 -18.23
CA PRO A 104 11.65 14.17 -19.06
C PRO A 104 11.21 15.61 -18.75
N GLY A 105 12.18 16.51 -18.61
CA GLY A 105 11.93 17.91 -18.25
C GLY A 105 11.84 18.22 -16.73
N GLU A 106 11.63 17.24 -15.84
CA GLU A 106 11.59 17.54 -14.39
C GLU A 106 12.95 18.03 -13.85
N TRP A 107 14.04 17.55 -14.43
CA TRP A 107 15.38 17.95 -14.04
C TRP A 107 15.64 19.46 -14.21
N PHE A 108 14.92 20.13 -15.13
CA PHE A 108 14.97 21.58 -15.30
C PHE A 108 14.73 22.33 -13.98
N TRP A 109 13.75 21.88 -13.19
CA TRP A 109 13.45 22.43 -11.87
C TRP A 109 14.32 21.81 -10.77
N PHE A 110 14.53 20.49 -10.82
CA PHE A 110 15.21 19.77 -9.74
C PHE A 110 16.73 19.96 -9.71
N LYS A 111 17.33 20.56 -10.73
CA LYS A 111 18.74 21.00 -10.70
C LYS A 111 18.98 22.19 -9.76
N GLN A 112 17.95 22.96 -9.40
CA GLN A 112 18.06 24.11 -8.51
C GLN A 112 18.34 23.68 -7.06
N PRO A 113 19.12 24.45 -6.26
CA PRO A 113 19.60 24.01 -4.95
C PRO A 113 18.51 23.55 -3.98
N LEU A 114 17.41 24.30 -3.88
CA LEU A 114 16.30 23.99 -2.98
C LEU A 114 15.66 22.63 -3.32
N TYR A 115 15.31 22.42 -4.58
CA TYR A 115 14.63 21.20 -5.00
C TYR A 115 15.59 20.00 -5.04
N LYS A 116 16.84 20.22 -5.44
CA LYS A 116 17.86 19.17 -5.48
C LYS A 116 18.04 18.51 -4.12
N VAL A 117 18.33 19.30 -3.09
CA VAL A 117 18.56 18.79 -1.72
C VAL A 117 17.32 18.07 -1.20
N ASN A 118 16.14 18.66 -1.36
CA ASN A 118 14.89 18.05 -0.89
C ASN A 118 14.54 16.76 -1.65
N LEU A 119 14.85 16.68 -2.96
CA LEU A 119 14.66 15.46 -3.74
C LEU A 119 15.54 14.32 -3.23
N PHE A 120 16.82 14.60 -2.95
CA PHE A 120 17.73 13.60 -2.37
C PHE A 120 17.24 13.12 -1.00
N ILE A 121 16.93 14.04 -0.08
CA ILE A 121 16.44 13.68 1.25
C ILE A 121 15.15 12.86 1.14
N HIS A 122 14.22 13.28 0.28
CA HIS A 122 12.98 12.56 0.04
C HIS A 122 13.25 11.12 -0.43
N ILE A 123 14.05 10.93 -1.50
CA ILE A 123 14.33 9.61 -2.07
C ILE A 123 14.97 8.69 -1.02
N TYR A 124 16.01 9.16 -0.33
CA TYR A 124 16.73 8.33 0.63
C TYR A 124 15.85 7.94 1.81
N LEU A 125 15.22 8.91 2.46
CA LEU A 125 14.45 8.64 3.67
C LEU A 125 13.17 7.85 3.37
N THR A 126 12.47 8.13 2.27
CA THR A 126 11.27 7.36 1.91
C THR A 126 11.58 5.93 1.48
N THR A 127 12.72 5.69 0.84
CA THR A 127 13.17 4.33 0.48
C THR A 127 13.52 3.52 1.74
N LEU A 128 14.35 4.08 2.62
CA LEU A 128 14.75 3.41 3.86
C LEU A 128 13.57 3.23 4.81
N GLY A 129 12.74 4.26 4.96
CA GLY A 129 11.53 4.24 5.77
C GLY A 129 10.49 3.23 5.26
N GLY A 130 10.29 3.15 3.93
CA GLY A 130 9.37 2.20 3.32
C GLY A 130 9.77 0.74 3.54
N ILE A 131 11.07 0.42 3.40
CA ILE A 131 11.59 -0.92 3.71
C ILE A 131 11.44 -1.23 5.20
N GLY A 132 11.83 -0.28 6.07
CA GLY A 132 11.71 -0.44 7.52
C GLY A 132 10.27 -0.57 8.01
N ALA A 133 9.30 0.04 7.31
CA ALA A 133 7.88 0.00 7.65
C ALA A 133 7.31 -1.42 7.57
N VAL A 134 7.76 -2.27 6.64
CA VAL A 134 7.26 -3.65 6.54
C VAL A 134 7.66 -4.47 7.76
N LEU A 135 8.88 -4.26 8.28
CA LEU A 135 9.36 -4.92 9.50
C LEU A 135 8.48 -4.59 10.72
N GLN A 136 7.80 -3.44 10.74
CA GLN A 136 6.90 -3.06 11.83
C GLN A 136 5.67 -3.96 11.94
N PHE A 137 5.25 -4.58 10.84
CA PHE A 137 4.04 -5.41 10.81
C PHE A 137 4.30 -6.87 11.18
N PHE A 138 5.55 -7.32 11.31
CA PHE A 138 5.87 -8.68 11.72
C PHE A 138 5.47 -8.95 13.18
N PRO A 139 4.47 -9.83 13.44
CA PRO A 139 4.06 -10.12 14.80
C PRO A 139 5.18 -10.72 15.68
N ALA A 140 6.09 -11.51 15.09
CA ALA A 140 7.23 -12.09 15.80
C ALA A 140 8.16 -11.02 16.39
N MET A 141 8.41 -9.92 15.67
CA MET A 141 9.24 -8.82 16.18
C MET A 141 8.60 -8.15 17.40
N ARG A 142 7.27 -7.98 17.41
CA ARG A 142 6.55 -7.45 18.58
C ARG A 142 6.50 -8.42 19.76
N ARG A 143 6.55 -9.72 19.52
CA ARG A 143 6.54 -10.72 20.61
C ARG A 143 7.92 -10.95 21.22
N ARG A 144 8.95 -11.04 20.39
CA ARG A 144 10.28 -11.50 20.80
C ARG A 144 11.33 -10.41 20.88
N ALA A 145 11.13 -9.28 20.18
CA ALA A 145 12.16 -8.25 20.01
C ALA A 145 11.57 -6.83 20.10
N MET A 146 10.89 -6.53 21.20
CA MET A 146 10.20 -5.24 21.38
C MET A 146 11.12 -4.02 21.31
N VAL A 147 12.36 -4.12 21.77
CA VAL A 147 13.34 -3.03 21.67
C VAL A 147 13.65 -2.73 20.19
N LEU A 148 13.84 -3.75 19.36
CA LEU A 148 14.05 -3.60 17.92
C LEU A 148 12.82 -3.00 17.23
N HIS A 149 11.61 -3.46 17.59
CA HIS A 149 10.37 -2.88 17.06
C HIS A 149 10.28 -1.38 17.34
N ARG A 150 10.56 -0.95 18.58
CA ARG A 150 10.54 0.47 18.97
C ARG A 150 11.62 1.28 18.26
N LEU A 151 12.87 0.81 18.26
CA LEU A 151 13.98 1.54 17.62
C LEU A 151 13.75 1.69 16.10
N ASN A 152 13.39 0.60 15.44
CA ASN A 152 13.00 0.64 14.02
C ASN A 152 11.78 1.54 13.81
N GLY A 153 10.81 1.53 14.74
CA GLY A 153 9.57 2.32 14.63
C GLY A 153 9.86 3.82 14.66
N TYR A 154 10.70 4.28 15.59
CA TYR A 154 11.16 5.67 15.63
C TYR A 154 11.98 6.04 14.40
N GLY A 155 12.86 5.16 13.92
CA GLY A 155 13.62 5.36 12.69
C GLY A 155 12.72 5.51 11.46
N VAL A 156 11.73 4.63 11.30
CA VAL A 156 10.73 4.68 10.22
C VAL A 156 9.92 5.97 10.30
N LEU A 157 9.44 6.34 11.48
CA LEU A 157 8.68 7.58 11.67
C LEU A 157 9.49 8.82 11.30
N PHE A 158 10.75 8.90 11.75
CA PHE A 158 11.65 9.99 11.36
C PHE A 158 11.83 10.05 9.84
N CYS A 159 12.17 8.90 9.23
CA CYS A 159 12.39 8.80 7.79
C CYS A 159 11.15 9.22 6.98
N LEU A 160 9.98 8.67 7.32
CA LEU A 160 8.76 8.94 6.57
C LEU A 160 8.24 10.36 6.82
N ILE A 161 8.32 10.92 8.04
CA ILE A 161 7.86 12.29 8.30
C ILE A 161 8.77 13.30 7.56
N VAL A 162 10.08 13.24 7.79
CA VAL A 162 11.02 14.18 7.16
C VAL A 162 11.03 13.99 5.64
N GLY A 163 11.02 12.74 5.16
CA GLY A 163 10.94 12.43 3.74
C GLY A 163 9.68 12.98 3.08
N ASN A 164 8.52 12.93 3.73
CA ASN A 164 7.27 13.49 3.17
C ASN A 164 7.23 15.03 3.23
N ILE A 165 7.87 15.67 4.22
CA ILE A 165 8.04 17.14 4.24
C ILE A 165 8.89 17.58 3.06
N CYS A 166 10.05 16.95 2.83
CA CYS A 166 10.88 17.22 1.67
C CYS A 166 10.15 16.91 0.35
N GLY A 167 9.37 15.83 0.32
CA GLY A 167 8.47 15.46 -0.78
C GLY A 167 7.44 16.55 -1.09
N SER A 168 6.89 17.17 -0.05
CA SER A 168 5.94 18.28 -0.21
C SER A 168 6.63 19.53 -0.78
N ILE A 169 7.87 19.83 -0.37
CA ILE A 169 8.62 20.97 -0.95
C ILE A 169 8.85 20.78 -2.45
N ILE A 170 9.22 19.57 -2.89
CA ILE A 170 9.41 19.27 -4.32
C ILE A 170 8.10 19.18 -5.09
N ALA A 171 6.97 18.89 -4.42
CA ALA A 171 5.66 18.78 -5.05
C ALA A 171 5.24 20.06 -5.80
N ARG A 172 5.72 21.23 -5.36
CA ARG A 172 5.50 22.52 -6.03
C ARG A 172 5.88 22.51 -7.52
N ARG A 173 6.86 21.71 -7.92
CA ARG A 173 7.36 21.62 -9.31
C ARG A 173 7.25 20.21 -9.91
N SER A 174 6.80 19.23 -9.13
CA SER A 174 6.68 17.85 -9.59
C SER A 174 5.62 17.77 -10.69
N PHE A 175 5.92 17.07 -11.78
CA PHE A 175 5.01 16.87 -12.91
C PHE A 175 4.38 18.17 -13.43
N GLY A 176 5.18 19.23 -13.59
CA GLY A 176 4.71 20.54 -14.08
C GLY A 176 4.21 21.51 -13.02
N GLY A 177 4.00 21.04 -11.78
CA GLY A 177 3.55 21.92 -10.69
C GLY A 177 2.13 22.43 -10.86
N GLU A 178 1.27 21.70 -11.57
CA GLU A 178 -0.16 22.04 -11.66
C GLU A 178 -0.84 21.93 -10.28
N LEU A 179 -1.87 22.75 -10.05
CA LEU A 179 -2.55 22.81 -8.75
C LEU A 179 -3.24 21.48 -8.37
N ASN A 180 -3.70 20.71 -9.36
CA ASN A 180 -4.26 19.36 -9.16
C ASN A 180 -3.22 18.38 -8.56
N VAL A 181 -1.98 18.41 -9.05
CA VAL A 181 -0.86 17.58 -8.60
C VAL A 181 -0.38 18.06 -7.22
N GLN A 182 -0.18 19.37 -7.07
CA GLN A 182 0.23 19.97 -5.82
C GLN A 182 -0.74 19.66 -4.69
N SER A 183 -2.04 19.86 -4.92
CA SER A 183 -3.07 19.58 -3.92
C SER A 183 -3.07 18.10 -3.50
N GLY A 184 -2.96 17.17 -4.45
CA GLY A 184 -2.87 15.74 -4.13
C GLY A 184 -1.66 15.39 -3.26
N TYR A 185 -0.46 15.92 -3.59
CA TYR A 185 0.74 15.66 -2.79
C TYR A 185 0.71 16.33 -1.41
N TYR A 186 0.22 17.57 -1.31
CA TYR A 186 0.10 18.24 -0.02
C TYR A 186 -0.91 17.55 0.88
N THR A 187 -2.07 17.15 0.35
CA THR A 187 -3.05 16.36 1.09
C THR A 187 -2.44 15.05 1.57
N LEU A 188 -1.72 14.33 0.71
CA LEU A 188 -1.07 13.07 1.08
C LEU A 188 0.00 13.27 2.17
N GLY A 189 0.84 14.30 2.02
CA GLY A 189 1.86 14.68 3.00
C GLY A 189 1.24 14.98 4.38
N ILE A 190 0.17 15.77 4.42
CA ILE A 190 -0.58 16.07 5.64
C ILE A 190 -1.14 14.79 6.26
N MET A 191 -1.80 13.93 5.47
CA MET A 191 -2.39 12.68 5.96
C MET A 191 -1.34 11.74 6.57
N ILE A 192 -0.18 11.60 5.94
CA ILE A 192 0.91 10.75 6.42
C ILE A 192 1.52 11.33 7.71
N VAL A 193 1.88 12.62 7.71
CA VAL A 193 2.50 13.28 8.87
C VAL A 193 1.53 13.29 10.05
N PHE A 194 0.27 13.67 9.83
CA PHE A 194 -0.76 13.66 10.86
C PHE A 194 -0.95 12.26 11.47
N SER A 195 -1.06 11.22 10.62
CA SER A 195 -1.19 9.85 11.10
C SER A 195 0.03 9.40 11.90
N GLY A 196 1.23 9.79 11.47
CA GLY A 196 2.49 9.58 12.19
C GLY A 196 2.49 10.20 13.58
N LEU A 197 2.14 11.49 13.67
CA LEU A 197 2.10 12.25 14.92
C LEU A 197 1.07 11.68 15.90
N VAL A 198 -0.14 11.36 15.43
CA VAL A 198 -1.18 10.76 16.27
C VAL A 198 -0.76 9.35 16.72
N GLY A 199 -0.09 8.59 15.86
CA GLY A 199 0.46 7.29 16.24
C GLY A 199 1.53 7.39 17.33
N ILE A 200 2.46 8.35 17.22
CA ILE A 200 3.47 8.62 18.26
C ILE A 200 2.80 9.01 19.58
N TYR A 201 1.81 9.90 19.53
CA TYR A 201 1.07 10.34 20.71
C TYR A 201 0.40 9.17 21.46
N ASN A 202 -0.14 8.20 20.71
CA ASN A 202 -0.85 7.05 21.28
C ASN A 202 0.07 5.87 21.67
N VAL A 203 1.36 5.88 21.31
CA VAL A 203 2.24 4.70 21.49
C VAL A 203 2.33 4.22 22.95
N LYS A 204 2.28 5.16 23.91
CA LYS A 204 2.27 4.85 25.35
C LYS A 204 0.86 4.88 25.97
N LYS A 205 -0.10 5.54 25.33
CA LYS A 205 -1.45 5.78 25.88
C LYS A 205 -2.44 4.69 25.52
N ASP A 206 -2.53 4.38 24.22
CA ASP A 206 -3.47 3.42 23.68
C ASP A 206 -2.84 2.73 22.47
N THR A 207 -2.31 1.53 22.72
CA THR A 207 -1.66 0.72 21.68
C THR A 207 -2.61 0.31 20.55
N ARG A 208 -3.93 0.25 20.79
CA ARG A 208 -4.93 -0.04 19.75
C ARG A 208 -5.09 1.15 18.82
N ARG A 209 -5.22 2.36 19.38
CA ARG A 209 -5.21 3.61 18.57
C ARG A 209 -3.91 3.78 17.82
N HIS A 210 -2.77 3.55 18.48
CA HIS A 210 -1.45 3.57 17.84
C HIS A 210 -1.42 2.67 16.59
N ARG A 211 -1.83 1.40 16.73
CA ARG A 211 -1.92 0.45 15.60
C ARG A 211 -2.77 1.01 14.45
N LYS A 212 -3.98 1.50 14.74
CA LYS A 212 -4.89 2.03 13.72
C LYS A 212 -4.27 3.20 12.96
N TRP A 213 -3.62 4.14 13.65
CA TRP A 213 -2.96 5.29 13.03
C TRP A 213 -1.67 4.93 12.27
N MET A 214 -0.87 3.98 12.75
CA MET A 214 0.31 3.51 12.00
C MET A 214 -0.09 2.76 10.72
N LEU A 215 -1.20 2.03 10.75
CA LEU A 215 -1.73 1.38 9.55
C LEU A 215 -2.17 2.42 8.51
N ARG A 216 -2.91 3.47 8.91
CA ARG A 216 -3.25 4.60 8.04
C ARG A 216 -2.02 5.23 7.42
N MET A 217 -1.01 5.53 8.22
CA MET A 217 0.23 6.14 7.74
C MET A 217 0.88 5.32 6.62
N VAL A 218 1.02 3.99 6.80
CA VAL A 218 1.68 3.13 5.82
C VAL A 218 0.82 2.92 4.57
N VAL A 219 -0.49 2.80 4.72
CA VAL A 219 -1.41 2.68 3.58
C VAL A 219 -1.43 3.98 2.78
N TYR A 220 -1.45 5.15 3.42
CA TYR A 220 -1.33 6.43 2.72
C TYR A 220 0.03 6.56 2.04
N PHE A 221 1.12 6.13 2.66
CA PHE A 221 2.43 6.11 2.01
C PHE A 221 2.45 5.24 0.74
N ALA A 222 1.70 4.13 0.72
CA ALA A 222 1.58 3.25 -0.46
C ALA A 222 0.76 3.85 -1.62
N VAL A 223 0.05 4.97 -1.43
CA VAL A 223 -0.72 5.66 -2.49
C VAL A 223 0.15 5.96 -3.71
N ALA A 224 1.42 6.31 -3.51
CA ALA A 224 2.36 6.62 -4.60
C ALA A 224 2.56 5.45 -5.57
N ILE A 225 2.43 4.21 -5.10
CA ILE A 225 2.56 2.99 -5.93
C ILE A 225 1.33 2.87 -6.83
N SER A 226 0.14 2.93 -6.22
CA SER A 226 -1.13 2.81 -6.91
C SER A 226 -1.37 3.96 -7.89
N ALA A 227 -1.00 5.19 -7.51
CA ALA A 227 -1.06 6.36 -8.38
C ALA A 227 -0.24 6.15 -9.67
N ARG A 228 0.95 5.52 -9.57
CA ARG A 228 1.75 5.22 -10.76
C ARG A 228 1.10 4.17 -11.66
N LEU A 229 0.48 3.14 -11.10
CA LEU A 229 -0.23 2.13 -11.91
C LEU A 229 -1.42 2.77 -12.65
N ILE A 230 -2.20 3.60 -11.97
CA ILE A 230 -3.31 4.33 -12.57
C ILE A 230 -2.80 5.30 -13.66
N MET A 231 -1.72 6.03 -13.39
CA MET A 231 -1.09 6.94 -14.34
C MET A 231 -0.59 6.21 -15.60
N LEU A 232 0.01 5.02 -15.46
CA LEU A 232 0.45 4.20 -16.59
C LEU A 232 -0.70 3.78 -17.50
N ALA A 233 -1.86 3.46 -16.92
CA ALA A 233 -3.07 3.16 -17.69
C ALA A 233 -3.66 4.45 -18.32
N ALA A 234 -3.78 5.52 -17.52
CA ALA A 234 -4.37 6.79 -17.96
C ALA A 234 -3.61 7.40 -19.14
N ARG A 235 -2.27 7.39 -19.12
CA ARG A 235 -1.46 7.94 -20.22
C ARG A 235 -1.66 7.19 -21.54
N ALA A 236 -1.87 5.87 -21.49
CA ALA A 236 -2.16 5.08 -22.68
C ALA A 236 -3.54 5.42 -23.24
N ILE A 237 -4.53 5.61 -22.38
CA ILE A 237 -5.89 6.00 -22.75
C ILE A 237 -5.88 7.39 -23.41
N ILE A 238 -5.30 8.41 -22.77
CA ILE A 238 -5.31 9.77 -23.36
C ILE A 238 -4.50 9.86 -24.65
N THR A 239 -3.46 9.05 -24.80
CA THR A 239 -2.70 8.94 -26.06
C THR A 239 -3.58 8.38 -27.18
N SER A 240 -4.41 7.37 -26.88
CA SER A 240 -5.36 6.83 -27.87
C SER A 240 -6.48 7.81 -28.24
N ILE A 241 -6.87 8.69 -27.32
CA ILE A 241 -7.88 9.72 -27.57
C ILE A 241 -7.29 10.86 -28.40
N GLY A 242 -6.05 11.28 -28.13
CA GLY A 242 -5.32 12.25 -28.94
C GLY A 242 -5.79 13.71 -28.82
N THR A 243 -6.60 14.04 -27.81
CA THR A 243 -7.16 15.39 -27.63
C THR A 243 -6.70 16.08 -26.34
N TYR A 244 -5.76 15.48 -25.62
CA TYR A 244 -5.27 16.01 -24.34
C TYR A 244 -3.98 16.80 -24.53
N TYR A 245 -3.86 17.90 -23.80
CA TYR A 245 -2.69 18.77 -23.82
C TYR A 245 -2.36 19.17 -22.39
N SER A 246 -1.09 19.45 -22.13
CA SER A 246 -0.67 20.12 -20.91
C SER A 246 0.21 21.33 -21.21
N ILE A 247 0.27 22.26 -20.27
CA ILE A 247 0.88 23.56 -20.48
C ILE A 247 2.35 23.51 -20.01
N PHE A 248 3.26 23.99 -20.84
CA PHE A 248 4.70 24.07 -20.57
C PHE A 248 5.20 25.49 -20.76
N ARG A 249 6.24 25.87 -20.01
CA ARG A 249 6.99 27.10 -20.31
C ARG A 249 7.91 26.86 -21.50
N CYS A 250 8.15 27.91 -22.27
CA CYS A 250 9.03 27.82 -23.43
C CYS A 250 10.48 27.49 -23.05
N ASP A 251 10.98 27.95 -21.89
CA ASP A 251 12.30 27.55 -21.41
C ASP A 251 12.40 26.07 -21.01
N GLU A 252 11.33 25.46 -20.48
CA GLU A 252 11.26 24.00 -20.26
C GLU A 252 11.29 23.23 -21.59
N ILE A 253 10.59 23.74 -22.62
CA ILE A 253 10.56 23.12 -23.96
C ILE A 253 11.94 23.17 -24.61
N ILE A 254 12.62 24.33 -24.55
CA ILE A 254 13.95 24.53 -25.12
C ILE A 254 14.99 23.63 -24.42
N ASP A 255 14.96 23.53 -23.09
CA ASP A 255 15.86 22.66 -22.31
C ASP A 255 15.69 21.17 -22.70
N LEU A 256 14.48 20.77 -23.15
CA LEU A 256 14.16 19.38 -23.44
C LEU A 256 14.34 18.97 -24.91
N LEU A 257 13.99 19.83 -25.88
CA LEU A 257 14.05 19.49 -27.30
C LEU A 257 15.45 19.65 -27.90
N ALA A 258 16.29 20.55 -27.38
CA ALA A 258 17.67 20.87 -27.80
C ALA A 258 17.89 21.25 -29.29
N GLU A 259 17.11 20.71 -30.22
CA GLU A 259 17.15 20.97 -31.66
C GLU A 259 16.30 22.18 -32.02
N GLN A 260 16.96 23.23 -32.51
CA GLN A 260 16.32 24.51 -32.79
C GLN A 260 15.25 24.44 -33.90
N GLN A 261 15.49 23.63 -34.95
CA GLN A 261 14.55 23.49 -36.06
C GLN A 261 13.24 22.79 -35.64
N ALA A 262 13.31 21.84 -34.71
CA ALA A 262 12.14 21.20 -34.12
C ALA A 262 11.32 22.18 -33.27
N ILE A 263 11.98 23.08 -32.56
CA ILE A 263 11.32 24.10 -31.72
C ILE A 263 10.67 25.18 -32.60
N GLU A 264 11.35 25.67 -33.64
CA GLU A 264 10.83 26.68 -34.56
C GLU A 264 9.56 26.21 -35.30
N SER A 265 9.52 24.93 -35.69
CA SER A 265 8.38 24.35 -36.40
C SER A 265 7.20 24.03 -35.48
N ALA A 266 7.43 23.47 -34.30
CA ALA A 266 6.37 23.04 -33.39
C ALA A 266 5.91 24.14 -32.41
N PHE A 267 6.81 25.04 -32.01
CA PHE A 267 6.58 26.06 -30.98
C PHE A 267 7.20 27.42 -31.37
N PRO A 268 6.77 28.06 -32.48
CA PRO A 268 7.34 29.31 -32.98
C PRO A 268 7.29 30.46 -31.94
N GLN A 269 6.29 30.46 -31.05
CA GLN A 269 6.17 31.43 -29.96
C GLN A 269 7.31 31.37 -28.92
N CYS A 270 8.04 30.25 -28.85
CA CYS A 270 9.14 30.07 -27.89
C CYS A 270 10.47 30.69 -28.35
N VAL A 271 10.59 30.99 -29.65
CA VAL A 271 11.82 31.48 -30.29
C VAL A 271 11.61 32.81 -31.03
N ALA A 272 10.44 33.43 -30.86
CA ALA A 272 10.12 34.71 -31.45
C ALA A 272 11.12 35.80 -30.99
N PRO A 273 11.56 36.70 -31.89
CA PRO A 273 12.53 37.74 -31.54
C PRO A 273 12.05 38.64 -30.40
N GLY A 274 12.92 38.90 -29.42
CA GLY A 274 12.63 39.80 -28.29
C GLY A 274 11.74 39.21 -27.19
N VAL A 275 11.38 37.93 -27.28
CA VAL A 275 10.56 37.24 -26.29
C VAL A 275 11.44 36.58 -25.23
N ASN A 276 11.03 36.66 -23.95
CA ASN A 276 11.64 35.90 -22.87
C ASN A 276 10.96 34.52 -22.76
N PRO A 277 11.64 33.39 -23.04
CA PRO A 277 11.06 32.05 -22.96
C PRO A 277 10.55 31.67 -21.56
N ALA A 278 11.04 32.33 -20.51
CA ALA A 278 10.61 32.12 -19.13
C ALA A 278 9.20 32.67 -18.83
N SER A 279 8.69 33.58 -19.67
CA SER A 279 7.37 34.22 -19.50
C SER A 279 6.30 33.72 -20.47
N ILE A 280 6.69 32.92 -21.47
CA ILE A 280 5.76 32.38 -22.46
C ILE A 280 5.44 30.92 -22.15
N TRP A 281 4.19 30.57 -22.42
CA TRP A 281 3.65 29.24 -22.22
C TRP A 281 3.11 28.69 -23.54
N ALA A 282 3.24 27.39 -23.72
CA ALA A 282 2.76 26.66 -24.89
C ALA A 282 2.03 25.39 -24.46
N ALA A 283 0.98 25.04 -25.20
CA ALA A 283 0.29 23.77 -25.03
C ALA A 283 1.05 22.67 -25.78
N VAL A 284 1.32 21.56 -25.09
CA VAL A 284 2.04 20.41 -25.62
C VAL A 284 1.10 19.21 -25.63
N HIS A 285 0.98 18.53 -26.78
CA HIS A 285 0.14 17.35 -26.92
C HIS A 285 0.58 16.23 -25.96
N ALA A 286 -0.39 15.55 -25.35
CA ALA A 286 -0.16 14.57 -24.30
C ALA A 286 -0.18 13.16 -24.89
N SER A 287 0.99 12.68 -25.33
CA SER A 287 1.14 11.43 -26.08
C SER A 287 2.38 10.66 -25.68
N THR A 288 2.26 9.33 -25.52
CA THR A 288 3.43 8.47 -25.27
C THR A 288 4.21 8.07 -26.52
N ASN A 289 3.73 8.45 -27.71
CA ASN A 289 4.25 7.96 -28.99
C ASN A 289 5.10 8.98 -29.76
N GLU A 290 5.14 10.24 -29.30
CA GLU A 290 5.70 11.38 -30.06
C GLU A 290 7.05 11.88 -29.53
N GLY A 291 7.63 11.20 -28.54
CA GLY A 291 8.96 11.53 -27.99
C GLY A 291 8.94 12.10 -26.56
N PRO A 292 10.11 12.49 -26.01
CA PRO A 292 10.26 12.79 -24.57
C PRO A 292 9.38 13.95 -24.07
N LEU A 293 9.23 15.02 -24.85
CA LEU A 293 8.39 16.18 -24.50
C LEU A 293 6.92 15.79 -24.38
N TYR A 294 6.41 15.04 -25.34
CA TYR A 294 5.01 14.58 -25.37
C TYR A 294 4.75 13.53 -24.29
N VAL A 295 5.72 12.64 -24.02
CA VAL A 295 5.67 11.70 -22.88
C VAL A 295 5.56 12.47 -21.57
N ALA A 296 6.38 13.51 -21.38
CA ALA A 296 6.31 14.37 -20.20
C ALA A 296 4.94 15.06 -20.08
N SER A 297 4.37 15.52 -21.19
CA SER A 297 3.02 16.08 -21.25
C SER A 297 1.95 15.07 -20.84
N SER A 298 2.04 13.81 -21.31
CA SER A 298 1.11 12.74 -20.93
C SER A 298 1.14 12.44 -19.43
N VAL A 299 2.31 12.52 -18.81
CA VAL A 299 2.46 12.31 -17.37
C VAL A 299 1.91 13.52 -16.59
N ARG A 300 2.22 14.74 -17.02
CA ARG A 300 1.71 16.00 -16.43
C ARG A 300 0.18 16.01 -16.41
N ALA A 301 -0.45 15.69 -17.55
CA ALA A 301 -1.91 15.65 -17.69
C ALA A 301 -2.60 14.61 -16.79
N THR A 302 -1.94 13.49 -16.48
CA THR A 302 -2.59 12.34 -15.81
C THR A 302 -2.24 12.18 -14.34
N ASN A 303 -1.07 12.66 -13.90
CA ASN A 303 -0.55 12.37 -12.56
C ASN A 303 -1.45 12.90 -11.44
N GLY A 304 -1.98 14.12 -11.56
CA GLY A 304 -2.83 14.73 -10.54
C GLY A 304 -4.11 13.92 -10.30
N MET A 305 -4.80 13.56 -11.38
CA MET A 305 -5.98 12.70 -11.32
C MET A 305 -5.66 11.33 -10.71
N ALA A 306 -4.58 10.68 -11.19
CA ALA A 306 -4.18 9.36 -10.70
C ALA A 306 -3.88 9.36 -9.19
N LEU A 307 -3.24 10.44 -8.70
CA LEU A 307 -2.94 10.61 -7.29
C LEU A 307 -4.20 10.76 -6.43
N TRP A 308 -5.18 11.53 -6.88
CA TRP A 308 -6.47 11.69 -6.18
C TRP A 308 -7.27 10.39 -6.14
N ILE A 309 -7.40 9.70 -7.28
CA ILE A 309 -8.11 8.42 -7.35
C ILE A 309 -7.45 7.41 -6.41
N ALA A 310 -6.12 7.28 -6.47
CA ALA A 310 -5.38 6.40 -5.58
C ALA A 310 -5.61 6.76 -4.11
N THR A 311 -5.56 8.04 -3.76
CA THR A 311 -5.80 8.51 -2.38
C THR A 311 -7.16 8.08 -1.87
N LEU A 312 -8.23 8.29 -2.65
CA LEU A 312 -9.59 7.90 -2.26
C LEU A 312 -9.73 6.39 -2.06
N ILE A 313 -9.16 5.58 -2.96
CA ILE A 313 -9.15 4.13 -2.83
C ILE A 313 -8.48 3.72 -1.50
N HIS A 314 -7.36 4.35 -1.14
CA HIS A 314 -6.59 3.98 0.05
C HIS A 314 -7.27 4.42 1.35
N ILE A 315 -7.95 5.58 1.35
CA ILE A 315 -8.80 6.03 2.47
C ILE A 315 -9.90 5.00 2.74
N VAL A 316 -10.66 4.63 1.71
CA VAL A 316 -11.76 3.67 1.88
C VAL A 316 -11.23 2.30 2.29
N ALA A 317 -10.16 1.83 1.64
CA ALA A 317 -9.58 0.52 1.91
C ALA A 317 -9.04 0.40 3.34
N VAL A 318 -8.35 1.42 3.87
CA VAL A 318 -7.79 1.34 5.21
C VAL A 318 -8.86 1.37 6.30
N GLU A 319 -9.90 2.20 6.14
CA GLU A 319 -11.00 2.25 7.10
C GLU A 319 -11.81 0.95 7.08
N TYR A 320 -12.10 0.42 5.89
CA TYR A 320 -12.74 -0.89 5.76
C TYR A 320 -11.91 -1.98 6.45
N TYR A 321 -10.61 -2.04 6.19
CA TYR A 321 -9.72 -3.02 6.81
C TYR A 321 -9.65 -2.88 8.34
N ILE A 322 -9.57 -1.64 8.86
CA ILE A 322 -9.54 -1.39 10.31
C ILE A 322 -10.84 -1.89 10.95
N ASN A 323 -11.99 -1.61 10.35
CA ASN A 323 -13.29 -2.01 10.90
C ASN A 323 -13.48 -3.53 10.89
N VAL A 324 -13.14 -4.20 9.78
CA VAL A 324 -13.26 -5.67 9.69
C VAL A 324 -12.28 -6.39 10.62
N THR A 325 -11.12 -5.79 10.93
CA THR A 325 -10.10 -6.41 11.79
C THR A 325 -10.15 -5.98 13.25
N ASP A 326 -11.15 -5.19 13.68
CA ASP A 326 -11.16 -4.61 15.02
C ASP A 326 -11.34 -5.67 16.12
N SER A 327 -12.24 -6.63 15.91
CA SER A 327 -12.51 -7.73 16.86
C SER A 327 -11.31 -8.65 17.08
N ALA A 328 -10.49 -8.85 16.03
CA ALA A 328 -9.28 -9.66 16.09
C ALA A 328 -8.12 -8.98 16.83
N ASN A 329 -8.27 -7.71 17.24
CA ASN A 329 -7.24 -6.93 17.94
C ASN A 329 -7.82 -6.26 19.20
N GLY A 330 -8.66 -7.00 19.91
CA GLY A 330 -9.48 -6.53 21.03
C GLY A 330 -8.74 -6.47 22.37
N VAL A 331 -8.08 -7.53 22.81
CA VAL A 331 -7.49 -7.60 24.15
C VAL A 331 -5.99 -7.39 24.08
N ARG A 332 -5.41 -6.60 24.99
CA ARG A 332 -3.96 -6.41 25.08
C ARG A 332 -3.37 -7.39 26.08
N ILE A 333 -2.51 -8.29 25.61
CA ILE A 333 -1.73 -9.21 26.45
C ILE A 333 -0.25 -8.90 26.25
N GLY A 334 0.37 -8.33 27.29
CA GLY A 334 1.73 -7.79 27.23
C GLY A 334 1.89 -6.72 26.14
N TYR A 335 2.57 -7.09 25.05
CA TYR A 335 2.84 -6.24 23.89
C TYR A 335 2.04 -6.62 22.63
N VAL A 336 1.15 -7.60 22.74
CA VAL A 336 0.35 -8.14 21.63
C VAL A 336 -1.11 -7.76 21.80
N LEU A 337 -1.80 -7.58 20.67
CA LEU A 337 -3.26 -7.52 20.63
C LEU A 337 -3.78 -8.87 20.17
N GLU A 338 -4.64 -9.47 20.97
CA GLU A 338 -5.30 -10.74 20.74
C GLU A 338 -6.81 -10.52 20.46
N PRO A 339 -7.50 -11.50 19.87
CA PRO A 339 -8.94 -11.46 19.67
C PRO A 339 -9.73 -11.25 20.98
N LEU A 340 -10.96 -10.72 20.87
CA LEU A 340 -11.85 -10.52 22.03
C LEU A 340 -12.21 -11.81 22.78
N ASP A 341 -12.24 -12.92 22.06
CA ASP A 341 -12.54 -14.28 22.53
C ASP A 341 -11.27 -15.06 22.93
N TYR A 342 -10.13 -14.39 23.10
CA TYR A 342 -8.89 -15.06 23.48
C TYR A 342 -8.91 -15.49 24.95
N GLU A 343 -8.91 -16.80 25.19
CA GLU A 343 -8.66 -17.39 26.50
C GLU A 343 -7.16 -17.64 26.70
N GLU A 344 -6.60 -17.09 27.78
CA GLU A 344 -5.21 -17.29 28.14
C GLU A 344 -5.02 -18.68 28.75
N ASN A 345 -4.54 -19.64 27.95
CA ASN A 345 -4.11 -20.93 28.49
C ASN A 345 -2.96 -20.70 29.49
N SER A 346 -3.19 -21.05 30.75
CA SER A 346 -2.32 -20.83 31.92
C SER A 346 -0.94 -21.51 31.87
N THR A 347 -0.55 -22.10 30.74
CA THR A 347 0.70 -22.86 30.55
C THR A 347 1.73 -22.18 29.65
N THR A 348 1.51 -20.95 29.21
CA THR A 348 2.48 -20.23 28.35
C THR A 348 2.78 -18.84 28.91
N SER A 349 3.62 -18.79 29.96
CA SER A 349 4.32 -17.55 30.31
C SER A 349 5.36 -17.26 29.24
N TYR A 350 5.28 -16.09 28.61
CA TYR A 350 6.29 -15.59 27.67
C TYR A 350 7.61 -15.22 28.35
#